data_AF-A0A497QIV5-F1
#
_entry.id   AF-A0A497QIV5-F1
#
_cell.length_a   1.000
_cell.length_b   1.000
_cell.length_c   1.000
_cell.angle_alpha   90.00
_cell.angle_beta   90.00
_cell.angle_gamma   90.00
#
_symmetry.space_group_name_H-M   'P 1'
#
loop_
_entity.id
_entity.type
_entity.pdbx_description
1 polymer ?
#
loop_
_entity_poly.entity_id
_entity_poly.type
_entity_poly.pdbx_seq_one_letter_code
_entity_poly.pdbx_strand_id
1 'polypeptide(L)'
;MEHPTPTAHKSRNSLAQIRADYHLSLLLFKENIVPLLTVGIIGSGLFYVVDFLIESFIFPLISWDQFSQINQIIIYNLLKFPAQGILFGFFGAIMGMVRDILGSGDGFTQIQNFVGYIALYWGKFFILSILVNIFNYLVRYTGQEVLNFPLAIIARICSLIWFILLVEASPALVYSKNIISAIKDNFQVFRHQTLRVIWSFLLFYVIFILPMVILFFLEYHILPAESAGHEFIRALEILFQLFYILIGYPINGFIATRIYYDEKFA
;
A
#
# COMPACT_ATOMS: atom_id res chain seq x y z
N MET A 1 -33.31 16.50 -28.57
CA MET A 1 -32.60 15.24 -28.28
C MET A 1 -32.73 15.01 -26.80
N GLU A 2 -33.61 14.09 -26.42
CA GLU A 2 -33.87 13.74 -25.03
C GLU A 2 -32.69 12.92 -24.51
N HIS A 3 -32.07 13.39 -23.43
CA HIS A 3 -31.08 12.61 -22.71
C HIS A 3 -31.78 11.37 -22.13
N PRO A 4 -31.31 10.15 -22.41
CA PRO A 4 -31.84 8.99 -21.73
C PRO A 4 -31.53 9.11 -20.25
N THR A 5 -32.58 9.13 -19.44
CA THR A 5 -32.52 8.99 -17.98
C THR A 5 -31.80 7.67 -17.67
N PRO A 6 -30.69 7.67 -16.91
CA PRO A 6 -30.06 6.43 -16.52
C PRO A 6 -30.97 5.74 -15.49
N THR A 7 -31.75 4.78 -15.99
CA THR A 7 -32.43 3.80 -15.16
C THR A 7 -31.40 2.78 -14.67
N ALA A 8 -31.57 2.35 -13.40
CA ALA A 8 -30.86 1.27 -12.71
C ALA A 8 -29.55 1.60 -11.96
N HIS A 9 -29.69 2.36 -10.88
CA HIS A 9 -28.70 2.51 -9.78
C HIS A 9 -28.43 1.22 -8.96
N LYS A 10 -28.96 0.05 -9.36
CA LYS A 10 -28.97 -1.20 -8.58
C LYS A 10 -27.83 -2.19 -8.88
N SER A 11 -27.02 -1.94 -9.90
CA SER A 11 -25.96 -2.87 -10.36
C SER A 11 -24.56 -2.57 -9.77
N ARG A 12 -24.34 -1.37 -9.21
CA ARG A 12 -22.99 -0.83 -8.87
C ARG A 12 -22.18 -1.65 -7.83
N ASN A 13 -22.80 -2.62 -7.14
CA ASN A 13 -22.19 -3.44 -6.09
C ASN A 13 -22.40 -4.95 -6.31
N SER A 14 -22.51 -5.41 -7.56
CA SER A 14 -22.66 -6.84 -7.86
C SER A 14 -21.32 -7.58 -7.89
N LEU A 15 -21.32 -8.88 -7.53
CA LEU A 15 -20.15 -9.75 -7.68
C LEU A 15 -19.65 -9.84 -9.13
N ALA A 16 -20.57 -9.72 -10.10
CA ALA A 16 -20.24 -9.68 -11.53
C ALA A 16 -19.39 -8.46 -11.89
N GLN A 17 -19.73 -7.29 -11.33
CA GLN A 17 -18.95 -6.07 -11.53
C GLN A 17 -17.57 -6.16 -10.88
N ILE A 18 -17.47 -6.66 -9.64
CA ILE A 18 -16.19 -6.89 -8.97
C ILE A 18 -15.29 -7.79 -9.84
N ARG A 19 -15.83 -8.89 -10.38
CA ARG A 19 -15.07 -9.77 -11.28
C ARG A 19 -14.61 -9.04 -12.55
N ALA A 20 -15.46 -8.21 -13.14
CA ALA A 20 -15.11 -7.41 -14.31
C ALA A 20 -14.02 -6.37 -14.01
N ASP A 21 -14.00 -5.81 -12.80
CA ASP A 21 -12.94 -4.88 -12.36
C ASP A 21 -11.59 -5.55 -12.27
N TYR A 22 -11.54 -6.74 -11.66
CA TYR A 22 -10.33 -7.54 -11.58
C TYR A 22 -9.82 -7.93 -12.96
N HIS A 23 -10.72 -8.41 -13.83
CA HIS A 23 -10.33 -8.81 -15.18
C HIS A 23 -9.77 -7.63 -15.98
N LEU A 24 -10.44 -6.47 -15.95
CA LEU A 24 -9.94 -5.28 -16.64
C LEU A 24 -8.62 -4.78 -16.05
N SER A 25 -8.50 -4.75 -14.72
CA SER A 25 -7.28 -4.30 -14.04
C SER A 25 -6.08 -5.18 -14.38
N LEU A 26 -6.30 -6.50 -14.48
CA LEU A 26 -5.28 -7.44 -14.94
C LEU A 26 -4.91 -7.24 -16.41
N LEU A 27 -5.89 -6.95 -17.27
CA LEU A 27 -5.65 -6.67 -18.69
C LEU A 27 -4.80 -5.40 -18.84
N LEU A 28 -5.21 -4.30 -18.22
CA LEU A 28 -4.51 -3.02 -18.27
C LEU A 28 -3.11 -3.11 -17.64
N PHE A 29 -2.98 -3.85 -16.54
CA PHE A 29 -1.66 -4.13 -15.96
C PHE A 29 -0.76 -4.88 -16.94
N LYS A 30 -1.26 -5.92 -17.62
CA LYS A 30 -0.48 -6.67 -18.62
C LYS A 30 -0.05 -5.79 -19.80
N GLU A 31 -0.96 -4.96 -20.30
CA GLU A 31 -0.68 -4.05 -21.41
C GLU A 31 0.36 -2.97 -21.04
N ASN A 32 0.43 -2.60 -19.75
CA ASN A 32 1.32 -1.56 -19.24
C ASN A 32 2.38 -2.13 -18.27
N ILE A 33 2.71 -3.41 -18.39
CA ILE A 33 3.52 -4.11 -17.39
C ILE A 33 4.95 -3.55 -17.32
N VAL A 34 5.55 -3.26 -18.47
CA VAL A 34 6.93 -2.77 -18.55
C VAL A 34 7.11 -1.44 -17.79
N PRO A 35 6.35 -0.38 -18.07
CA PRO A 35 6.54 0.89 -17.36
C PRO A 35 6.20 0.77 -15.86
N LEU A 36 5.14 0.04 -15.49
CA LEU A 36 4.73 -0.13 -14.09
C LEU A 36 5.77 -0.92 -13.29
N LEU A 37 6.27 -2.03 -13.84
CA LEU A 37 7.34 -2.81 -13.21
C LEU A 37 8.65 -2.05 -13.15
N THR A 38 8.99 -1.25 -14.17
CA THR A 38 10.23 -0.46 -14.16
C THR A 38 10.23 0.51 -12.98
N VAL A 39 9.13 1.25 -12.80
CA VAL A 39 8.98 2.18 -11.66
C VAL A 39 8.97 1.42 -10.33
N GLY A 40 8.27 0.28 -10.27
CA GLY A 40 8.26 -0.59 -9.09
C GLY A 40 9.65 -1.11 -8.70
N ILE A 41 10.42 -1.61 -9.67
CA ILE A 41 11.78 -2.15 -9.46
C ILE A 41 12.72 -1.05 -8.98
N ILE A 42 12.68 0.14 -9.60
CA ILE A 42 13.50 1.27 -9.17
C ILE A 42 13.13 1.67 -7.73
N GLY A 43 11.84 1.81 -7.44
CA GLY A 43 11.35 2.17 -6.11
C GLY A 43 11.74 1.16 -5.04
N SER A 44 11.52 -0.13 -5.29
CA SER A 44 11.93 -1.22 -4.40
C SER A 44 13.45 -1.29 -4.24
N GLY A 45 14.22 -1.16 -5.32
CA GLY A 45 15.68 -1.18 -5.27
C GLY A 45 16.23 -0.04 -4.41
N LEU A 46 15.75 1.19 -4.63
CA LEU A 46 16.13 2.34 -3.81
C LEU A 46 15.69 2.20 -2.35
N PHE A 47 14.49 1.66 -2.10
CA PHE A 47 14.03 1.31 -0.76
C PHE A 47 15.03 0.39 -0.06
N TYR A 48 15.38 -0.76 -0.65
CA TYR A 48 16.30 -1.73 -0.04
C TYR A 48 17.72 -1.19 0.11
N VAL A 49 18.22 -0.41 -0.85
CA VAL A 49 19.54 0.22 -0.75
C VAL A 49 19.57 1.18 0.43
N VAL A 50 18.60 2.08 0.55
CA VAL A 50 18.56 3.03 1.67
C VAL A 50 18.35 2.32 3.00
N ASP A 51 17.48 1.32 3.02
CA ASP A 51 17.22 0.48 4.20
C ASP A 51 18.50 -0.22 4.70
N PHE A 52 19.26 -0.81 3.77
CA PHE A 52 20.56 -1.43 4.04
C PHE A 52 21.61 -0.42 4.51
N LEU A 53 21.67 0.77 3.90
CA LEU A 53 22.61 1.81 4.31
C LEU A 53 22.33 2.28 5.75
N ILE A 54 21.06 2.43 6.13
CA ILE A 54 20.66 2.77 7.51
C ILE A 54 21.10 1.66 8.47
N GLU A 55 20.80 0.39 8.17
CA GLU A 55 21.16 -0.73 9.05
C GLU A 55 22.67 -0.91 9.18
N SER A 56 23.41 -0.75 8.09
CA SER A 56 24.83 -1.08 8.05
C SER A 56 25.72 0.04 8.57
N PHE A 57 25.32 1.31 8.38
CA PHE A 57 26.17 2.45 8.68
C PHE A 57 25.64 3.34 9.80
N ILE A 58 24.32 3.47 9.97
CA ILE A 58 23.75 4.38 10.97
C ILE A 58 23.53 3.63 12.29
N PHE A 59 22.88 2.47 12.26
CA PHE A 59 22.54 1.74 13.48
C PHE A 59 23.75 1.33 14.34
N PRO A 60 24.90 0.92 13.79
CA PRO A 60 26.05 0.56 14.61
C PRO A 60 26.70 1.76 15.32
N LEU A 61 26.44 2.98 14.86
CA LEU A 61 26.97 4.21 15.47
C LEU A 61 26.13 4.71 16.66
N ILE A 62 24.96 4.10 16.88
CA ILE A 62 24.04 4.51 17.94
C ILE A 62 24.30 3.65 19.18
N SER A 63 24.59 4.30 20.30
CA SER A 63 24.67 3.66 21.61
C SER A 63 23.27 3.35 22.14
N TRP A 64 22.65 2.28 21.62
CA TRP A 64 21.26 1.89 21.91
C TRP A 64 21.00 1.70 23.40
N ASP A 65 22.00 1.24 24.15
CA ASP A 65 21.99 1.04 25.60
C ASP A 65 21.69 2.33 26.40
N GLN A 66 21.91 3.51 25.82
CA GLN A 66 21.63 4.80 26.45
C GLN A 66 20.16 5.21 26.38
N PHE A 67 19.36 4.54 25.55
CA PHE A 67 17.95 4.86 25.34
C PHE A 67 17.06 3.86 26.08
N SER A 68 15.95 4.35 26.64
CA SER A 68 14.87 3.46 27.07
C SER A 68 14.37 2.65 25.87
N GLN A 69 13.84 1.44 26.10
CA GLN A 69 13.30 0.59 25.03
C GLN A 69 12.31 1.33 24.12
N ILE A 70 11.48 2.21 24.71
CA ILE A 70 10.53 3.07 23.99
C ILE A 70 11.27 4.01 23.03
N ASN A 71 12.31 4.68 23.52
CA ASN A 71 13.11 5.60 22.71
C ASN A 71 13.87 4.84 21.62
N GLN A 72 14.36 3.63 21.88
CA GLN A 72 14.99 2.79 20.86
C GLN A 72 14.02 2.48 19.71
N ILE A 73 12.77 2.09 20.03
CA ILE A 73 11.73 1.81 19.01
C ILE A 73 11.41 3.07 18.20
N ILE A 74 11.24 4.22 18.86
CA ILE A 74 10.93 5.48 18.17
C ILE A 74 12.08 5.86 17.23
N ILE A 75 13.32 5.84 17.71
CA ILE A 75 14.51 6.18 16.93
C ILE A 75 14.67 5.20 15.76
N TYR A 76 14.52 3.89 16.00
CA TYR A 76 14.56 2.87 14.95
C TYR A 76 13.57 3.18 13.81
N ASN A 77 12.31 3.46 14.15
CA ASN A 77 11.28 3.74 13.14
C ASN A 77 11.51 5.08 12.43
N LEU A 78 11.95 6.13 13.15
CA LEU A 78 12.30 7.42 12.57
C LEU A 78 13.46 7.32 11.58
N LEU A 79 14.45 6.49 11.89
CA LEU A 79 15.61 6.28 11.01
C LEU A 79 15.24 5.45 9.77
N LYS A 80 14.31 4.50 9.89
CA LYS A 80 13.77 3.70 8.77
C LYS A 80 12.78 4.46 7.90
N PHE A 81 12.26 5.59 8.40
CA PHE A 81 11.22 6.37 7.74
C PHE A 81 11.59 6.90 6.34
N PRO A 82 12.82 7.37 6.06
CA PRO A 82 13.23 7.78 4.72
C PRO A 82 13.10 6.66 3.68
N ALA A 83 13.42 5.42 4.03
CA ALA A 83 13.26 4.28 3.13
C ALA A 83 11.77 4.08 2.79
N GLN A 84 10.90 4.09 3.80
CA GLN A 84 9.45 4.00 3.57
C GLN A 84 8.91 5.16 2.70
N GLY A 85 9.45 6.36 2.90
CA GLY A 85 9.12 7.53 2.09
C GLY A 85 9.45 7.33 0.61
N ILE A 86 10.57 6.68 0.28
CA ILE A 86 10.91 6.30 -1.09
C ILE A 86 9.86 5.36 -1.67
N LEU A 87 9.54 4.27 -0.94
CA LEU A 87 8.57 3.29 -1.42
C LEU A 87 7.21 3.93 -1.71
N PHE A 88 6.70 4.76 -0.80
CA PHE A 88 5.43 5.44 -0.99
C PHE A 88 5.47 6.51 -2.08
N GLY A 89 6.59 7.24 -2.23
CA GLY A 89 6.77 8.20 -3.31
C GLY A 89 6.67 7.56 -4.69
N PHE A 90 7.31 6.39 -4.87
CA PHE A 90 7.20 5.59 -6.10
C PHE A 90 5.82 4.96 -6.27
N PHE A 91 5.16 4.55 -5.18
CA PHE A 91 3.76 4.13 -5.23
C PHE A 91 2.86 5.27 -5.73
N GLY A 92 3.09 6.51 -5.30
CA GLY A 92 2.38 7.68 -5.82
C GLY A 92 2.59 7.89 -7.32
N ALA A 93 3.80 7.61 -7.83
CA ALA A 93 4.06 7.65 -9.26
C ALA A 93 3.28 6.57 -10.04
N ILE A 94 3.25 5.34 -9.51
CA ILE A 94 2.44 4.24 -10.07
C ILE A 94 0.95 4.63 -10.10
N MET A 95 0.42 5.22 -9.02
CA MET A 95 -0.98 5.66 -8.97
C MET A 95 -1.28 6.78 -9.97
N GLY A 96 -0.34 7.71 -10.19
CA GLY A 96 -0.43 8.73 -11.23
C GLY A 96 -0.49 8.14 -12.64
N MET A 97 0.37 7.15 -12.92
CA MET A 97 0.38 6.43 -14.19
C MET A 97 -0.92 5.64 -14.41
N VAL A 98 -1.40 4.94 -13.38
CA VAL A 98 -2.65 4.20 -13.43
C VAL A 98 -3.85 5.10 -13.74
N ARG A 99 -3.93 6.28 -13.11
CA ARG A 99 -4.96 7.28 -13.43
C ARG A 99 -4.92 7.61 -14.91
N ASP A 100 -3.73 7.93 -15.43
CA ASP A 100 -3.60 8.42 -16.80
C ASP A 100 -3.92 7.30 -17.80
N ILE A 101 -3.54 6.05 -17.53
CA ILE A 101 -3.92 4.87 -18.33
C ILE A 101 -5.45 4.70 -18.35
N LEU A 102 -6.11 4.74 -17.19
CA LEU A 102 -7.57 4.61 -17.10
C LEU A 102 -8.32 5.78 -17.73
N GLY A 103 -7.77 7.00 -17.63
CA GLY A 103 -8.40 8.22 -18.12
C GLY A 103 -8.20 8.47 -19.62
N SER A 104 -7.10 8.01 -20.21
CA SER A 104 -6.80 8.23 -21.63
C SER A 104 -7.25 7.08 -22.54
N GLY A 105 -7.41 5.86 -22.02
CA GLY A 105 -7.82 4.68 -22.80
C GLY A 105 -6.74 4.15 -23.76
N ASP A 106 -5.74 4.97 -24.10
CA ASP A 106 -4.53 4.57 -24.80
C ASP A 106 -3.49 4.09 -23.78
N GLY A 107 -2.85 2.94 -24.02
CA GLY A 107 -1.76 2.42 -23.19
C GLY A 107 -0.56 3.39 -23.18
N PHE A 108 -0.59 4.37 -22.28
CA PHE A 108 0.35 5.47 -22.24
C PHE A 108 1.71 4.99 -21.72
N THR A 109 2.56 4.57 -22.65
CA THR A 109 3.91 4.07 -22.42
C THR A 109 4.93 5.19 -22.64
N GLN A 110 5.01 6.14 -21.72
CA GLN A 110 6.23 6.96 -21.61
C GLN A 110 6.74 6.95 -20.18
N ILE A 111 7.64 5.99 -19.91
CA ILE A 111 8.44 5.90 -18.69
C ILE A 111 9.07 7.26 -18.35
N GLN A 112 9.43 8.07 -19.35
CA GLN A 112 10.05 9.39 -19.18
C GLN A 112 9.27 10.34 -18.26
N ASN A 113 7.95 10.17 -18.12
CA ASN A 113 7.12 11.03 -17.27
C ASN A 113 7.02 10.57 -15.80
N PHE A 114 7.60 9.42 -15.40
CA PHE A 114 7.48 8.95 -14.02
C PHE A 114 8.15 9.89 -13.00
N VAL A 115 9.24 10.55 -13.40
CA VAL A 115 9.91 11.57 -12.57
C VAL A 115 8.98 12.75 -12.31
N GLY A 116 8.17 13.13 -13.31
CA GLY A 116 7.13 14.14 -13.17
C GLY A 116 6.07 13.73 -12.14
N TYR A 117 5.60 12.48 -12.17
CA TYR A 117 4.67 11.98 -11.17
C TYR A 117 5.29 11.90 -9.77
N ILE A 118 6.55 11.51 -9.66
CA ILE A 118 7.30 11.57 -8.40
C ILE A 118 7.28 13.02 -7.87
N ALA A 119 7.71 14.00 -8.67
CA ALA A 119 7.74 15.40 -8.24
C ALA A 119 6.35 15.91 -7.81
N LEU A 120 5.30 15.49 -8.52
CA LEU A 120 3.92 15.92 -8.26
C LEU A 120 3.30 15.29 -7.01
N TYR A 121 3.59 14.01 -6.73
CA TYR A 121 2.89 13.23 -5.70
C TYR A 121 3.73 12.87 -4.48
N TRP A 122 5.06 13.04 -4.52
CA TRP A 122 5.97 12.61 -3.46
C TRP A 122 5.52 13.09 -2.09
N GLY A 123 5.28 14.40 -1.92
CA GLY A 123 4.89 14.96 -0.62
C GLY A 123 3.60 14.36 -0.05
N LYS A 124 2.59 14.14 -0.89
CA LYS A 124 1.31 13.56 -0.44
C LYS A 124 1.48 12.10 -0.01
N PHE A 125 2.21 11.32 -0.80
CA PHE A 125 2.43 9.90 -0.50
C PHE A 125 3.46 9.70 0.63
N PHE A 126 4.41 10.60 0.79
CA PHE A 126 5.30 10.64 1.94
C PHE A 126 4.50 10.85 3.23
N ILE A 127 3.56 11.81 3.26
CA ILE A 127 2.66 11.99 4.42
C ILE A 127 1.77 10.76 4.61
N LEU A 128 1.25 10.16 3.53
CA LEU A 128 0.49 8.92 3.61
C LEU A 128 1.30 7.81 4.29
N SER A 129 2.60 7.69 4.01
CA SER A 129 3.47 6.70 4.65
C SER A 129 3.55 6.86 6.18
N ILE A 130 3.52 8.10 6.68
CA ILE A 130 3.43 8.40 8.12
C ILE A 130 2.10 7.90 8.67
N LEU A 131 1.01 8.30 8.01
CA LEU A 131 -0.34 8.01 8.48
C LEU A 131 -0.63 6.52 8.48
N VAL A 132 -0.23 5.79 7.44
CA VAL A 132 -0.46 4.34 7.32
C VAL A 132 0.29 3.56 8.41
N ASN A 133 1.50 3.99 8.77
CA ASN A 133 2.32 3.26 9.73
C ASN A 133 2.12 3.66 11.19
N ILE A 134 1.34 4.71 11.48
CA ILE A 134 1.15 5.22 12.85
C ILE A 134 0.66 4.12 13.82
N PHE A 135 -0.29 3.28 13.39
CA PHE A 135 -0.79 2.19 14.23
C PHE A 135 0.17 1.01 14.33
N ASN A 136 0.95 0.72 13.27
CA ASN A 136 2.00 -0.29 13.36
C ASN A 136 3.08 0.11 14.40
N TYR A 137 3.40 1.40 14.49
CA TYR A 137 4.29 1.92 15.53
C TYR A 137 3.69 1.78 16.94
N LEU A 138 2.40 2.07 17.10
CA LEU A 138 1.69 1.89 18.37
C LEU A 138 1.57 0.41 18.79
N VAL A 139 1.33 -0.51 17.84
CA VAL A 139 1.23 -1.95 18.11
C VAL A 139 2.56 -2.51 18.61
N ARG A 140 3.68 -2.16 17.96
CA ARG A 140 5.03 -2.57 18.39
C ARG A 140 5.38 -2.09 19.80
N TYR A 141 4.84 -0.95 20.21
CA TYR A 141 4.96 -0.44 21.56
C TYR A 141 4.16 -1.27 22.59
N THR A 142 2.92 -1.64 22.27
CA THR A 142 2.04 -2.37 23.20
C THR A 142 2.31 -3.89 23.30
N GLY A 143 2.96 -4.47 22.29
CA GLY A 143 3.10 -5.92 22.13
C GLY A 143 4.20 -6.59 22.96
N GLN A 144 4.97 -5.84 23.75
CA GLN A 144 6.11 -6.39 24.50
C GLN A 144 5.74 -6.97 25.88
N GLU A 145 4.52 -6.76 26.36
CA GLU A 145 4.02 -7.41 27.58
C GLU A 145 3.00 -8.49 27.23
N VAL A 146 3.29 -9.74 27.64
CA VAL A 146 2.46 -10.94 27.40
C VAL A 146 1.00 -10.79 27.88
N LEU A 147 0.74 -9.83 28.77
CA LEU A 147 -0.60 -9.46 29.28
C LEU A 147 -1.47 -8.64 28.30
N ASN A 148 -0.92 -8.17 27.18
CA ASN A 148 -1.63 -7.33 26.20
C ASN A 148 -2.04 -8.06 24.91
N PHE A 149 -2.07 -9.39 24.89
CA PHE A 149 -2.43 -10.15 23.67
C PHE A 149 -3.79 -9.74 23.05
N PRO A 150 -4.89 -9.56 23.82
CA PRO A 150 -6.14 -9.06 23.25
C PRO A 150 -6.03 -7.63 22.71
N LEU A 151 -5.28 -6.76 23.39
CA LEU A 151 -5.05 -5.39 22.97
C LEU A 151 -4.21 -5.32 21.68
N ALA A 152 -3.23 -6.21 21.54
CA ALA A 152 -2.41 -6.35 20.34
C ALA A 152 -3.27 -6.82 19.14
N ILE A 153 -4.19 -7.77 19.35
CA ILE A 153 -5.15 -8.18 18.32
C ILE A 153 -6.04 -7.01 17.90
N ILE A 154 -6.63 -6.29 18.85
CA ILE A 154 -7.48 -5.12 18.57
C ILE A 154 -6.70 -4.07 17.80
N ALA A 155 -5.49 -3.73 18.26
CA ALA A 155 -4.64 -2.74 17.61
C ALA A 155 -4.21 -3.19 16.20
N ARG A 156 -4.00 -4.49 15.97
CA ARG A 156 -3.72 -5.05 14.64
C ARG A 156 -4.94 -4.96 13.71
N ILE A 157 -6.14 -5.26 14.21
CA ILE A 157 -7.40 -5.09 13.47
C ILE A 157 -7.61 -3.60 13.13
N CYS A 158 -7.41 -2.69 14.09
CA CYS A 158 -7.49 -1.25 13.86
C CYS A 158 -6.45 -0.79 12.82
N SER A 159 -5.21 -1.28 12.90
CA SER A 159 -4.17 -0.99 11.90
C SER A 159 -4.55 -1.51 10.52
N LEU A 160 -5.20 -2.68 10.43
CA LEU A 160 -5.67 -3.24 9.16
C LEU A 160 -6.80 -2.39 8.59
N ILE A 161 -7.81 -2.04 9.39
CA ILE A 161 -8.92 -1.16 8.95
C ILE A 161 -8.38 0.20 8.52
N TRP A 162 -7.43 0.76 9.27
CA TRP A 162 -6.79 2.01 8.94
C TRP A 162 -5.98 1.94 7.64
N PHE A 163 -5.25 0.85 7.44
CA PHE A 163 -4.53 0.56 6.21
C PHE A 163 -5.50 0.48 5.02
N ILE A 164 -6.63 -0.24 5.15
CA ILE A 164 -7.67 -0.32 4.12
C ILE A 164 -8.14 1.09 3.75
N LEU A 165 -8.55 1.87 4.75
CA LEU A 165 -9.07 3.21 4.50
C LEU A 165 -8.06 4.10 3.81
N LEU A 166 -6.78 4.04 4.17
CA LEU A 166 -5.76 4.94 3.63
C LEU A 166 -5.14 4.48 2.32
N VAL A 167 -4.92 3.18 2.13
CA VAL A 167 -4.35 2.65 0.88
C VAL A 167 -5.39 2.67 -0.24
N GLU A 168 -6.66 2.42 0.07
CA GLU A 168 -7.74 2.64 -0.89
C GLU A 168 -8.00 4.14 -1.15
N ALA A 169 -7.50 5.04 -0.31
CA ALA A 169 -7.50 6.49 -0.55
C ALA A 169 -6.40 6.96 -1.52
N SER A 170 -5.48 6.07 -1.92
CA SER A 170 -4.37 6.41 -2.79
C SER A 170 -4.80 7.05 -4.13
N PRO A 171 -5.90 6.60 -4.80
CA PRO A 171 -6.42 7.31 -5.96
C PRO A 171 -6.86 8.74 -5.62
N ALA A 172 -7.58 8.94 -4.52
CA ALA A 172 -8.07 10.25 -4.12
C ALA A 172 -6.92 11.26 -3.93
N LEU A 173 -5.74 10.83 -3.46
CA LEU A 173 -4.56 11.69 -3.35
C LEU A 173 -4.05 12.22 -4.70
N VAL A 174 -4.28 11.47 -5.78
CA VAL A 174 -3.88 11.81 -7.15
C VAL A 174 -4.86 12.82 -7.78
N TYR A 175 -6.16 12.74 -7.47
CA TYR A 175 -7.19 13.67 -7.99
C TYR A 175 -7.37 14.94 -7.15
N SER A 176 -7.20 14.87 -5.84
CA SER A 176 -7.52 15.97 -4.94
C SER A 176 -6.33 16.90 -4.73
N LYS A 177 -6.58 18.20 -4.55
CA LYS A 177 -5.52 19.22 -4.38
C LYS A 177 -4.69 19.02 -3.12
N ASN A 178 -5.31 18.59 -2.03
CA ASN A 178 -4.66 18.37 -0.72
C ASN A 178 -5.13 17.06 -0.06
N ILE A 179 -4.40 16.61 0.96
CA ILE A 179 -4.64 15.34 1.65
C ILE A 179 -5.97 15.30 2.41
N ILE A 180 -6.41 16.43 2.97
CA ILE A 180 -7.66 16.52 3.72
C ILE A 180 -8.85 16.28 2.78
N SER A 181 -8.84 16.91 1.60
CA SER A 181 -9.84 16.68 0.56
C SER A 181 -9.80 15.22 0.09
N ALA A 182 -8.61 14.66 -0.15
CA ALA A 182 -8.47 13.25 -0.55
C ALA A 182 -9.09 12.28 0.47
N ILE A 183 -8.86 12.50 1.77
CA ILE A 183 -9.46 11.69 2.84
C ILE A 183 -10.99 11.81 2.81
N LYS A 184 -11.53 13.03 2.68
CA LYS A 184 -12.99 13.23 2.58
C LYS A 184 -13.59 12.54 1.36
N ASP A 185 -12.95 12.67 0.21
CA ASP A 185 -13.37 12.03 -1.04
C ASP A 185 -13.35 10.50 -0.90
N ASN A 186 -12.33 9.96 -0.25
CA ASN A 186 -12.23 8.53 0.03
C ASN A 186 -13.35 8.03 0.95
N PHE A 187 -13.68 8.76 2.03
CA PHE A 187 -14.82 8.40 2.88
C PHE A 187 -16.15 8.40 2.13
N GLN A 188 -16.32 9.33 1.19
CA GLN A 188 -17.50 9.36 0.33
C GLN A 188 -17.57 8.11 -0.57
N VAL A 189 -16.46 7.76 -1.23
CA VAL A 189 -16.36 6.54 -2.05
C VAL A 189 -16.64 5.30 -1.22
N PHE A 190 -16.00 5.18 -0.04
CA PHE A 190 -16.22 4.06 0.86
C PHE A 190 -17.69 3.94 1.28
N ARG A 191 -18.39 5.05 1.53
CA ARG A 191 -19.81 5.05 1.90
C ARG A 191 -20.74 4.53 0.79
N HIS A 192 -20.44 4.83 -0.48
CA HIS A 192 -21.31 4.46 -1.61
C HIS A 192 -20.93 3.12 -2.25
N GLN A 193 -19.64 2.75 -2.20
CA GLN A 193 -19.08 1.56 -2.84
C GLN A 193 -18.53 0.56 -1.82
N THR A 194 -19.06 0.54 -0.58
CA THR A 194 -18.50 -0.21 0.55
C THR A 194 -18.21 -1.67 0.22
N LEU A 195 -19.18 -2.37 -0.38
CA LEU A 195 -19.03 -3.79 -0.72
C LEU A 195 -17.93 -4.02 -1.75
N ARG A 196 -17.88 -3.19 -2.80
CA ARG A 196 -16.88 -3.29 -3.86
C ARG A 196 -15.47 -3.01 -3.32
N VAL A 197 -15.31 -2.01 -2.44
CA VAL A 197 -14.04 -1.71 -1.76
C VAL A 197 -13.62 -2.86 -0.84
N ILE A 198 -14.52 -3.36 0.03
CA ILE A 198 -14.22 -4.47 0.95
C ILE A 198 -13.82 -5.74 0.20
N TRP A 199 -14.58 -6.13 -0.83
CA TRP A 199 -14.27 -7.34 -1.61
C TRP A 199 -12.98 -7.20 -2.41
N SER A 200 -12.73 -6.02 -2.97
CA SER A 200 -11.47 -5.73 -3.67
C SER A 200 -10.30 -5.85 -2.69
N PHE A 201 -10.39 -5.20 -1.53
CA PHE A 201 -9.36 -5.32 -0.51
C PHE A 201 -9.20 -6.77 -0.01
N LEU A 202 -10.28 -7.50 0.24
CA LEU A 202 -10.19 -8.85 0.81
C LEU A 202 -9.45 -9.80 -0.12
N LEU A 203 -9.77 -9.79 -1.42
CA LEU A 203 -9.07 -10.61 -2.41
C LEU A 203 -7.61 -10.18 -2.55
N PHE A 204 -7.35 -8.87 -2.57
CA PHE A 204 -6.01 -8.32 -2.55
C PHE A 204 -5.19 -8.75 -1.32
N TYR A 205 -5.79 -8.67 -0.14
CA TYR A 205 -5.19 -9.07 1.13
C TYR A 205 -4.84 -10.55 1.13
N VAL A 206 -5.77 -11.42 0.73
CA VAL A 206 -5.54 -12.87 0.70
C VAL A 206 -4.38 -13.26 -0.23
N ILE A 207 -4.27 -12.61 -1.39
CA ILE A 207 -3.26 -12.95 -2.39
C ILE A 207 -1.89 -12.37 -2.02
N PHE A 208 -1.84 -11.10 -1.61
CA PHE A 208 -0.57 -10.37 -1.51
C PHE A 208 -0.09 -10.11 -0.10
N ILE A 209 -0.99 -9.93 0.88
CA ILE A 209 -0.62 -9.52 2.25
C ILE A 209 -0.61 -10.71 3.22
N LEU A 210 -1.61 -11.58 3.14
CA LEU A 210 -1.77 -12.73 4.03
C LEU A 210 -0.57 -13.68 4.01
N PRO A 211 0.08 -13.98 2.86
CA PRO A 211 1.30 -14.80 2.86
C PRO A 211 2.41 -14.17 3.71
N MET A 212 2.63 -12.86 3.63
CA MET A 212 3.61 -12.16 4.48
C MET A 212 3.24 -12.22 5.96
N VAL A 213 1.95 -12.09 6.29
CA VAL A 213 1.48 -12.21 7.68
C VAL A 213 1.72 -13.62 8.24
N ILE A 214 1.52 -14.65 7.42
CA ILE A 214 1.79 -16.05 7.80
C ILE A 214 3.28 -16.28 8.01
N LEU A 215 4.14 -15.77 7.12
CA LEU A 215 5.60 -15.90 7.24
C LEU A 215 6.12 -15.21 8.50
N PHE A 216 5.65 -13.99 8.76
CA PHE A 216 5.95 -13.26 10.00
C PHE A 216 5.53 -14.09 11.23
N PHE A 217 4.35 -14.70 11.22
CA PHE A 217 3.90 -15.53 12.33
C PHE A 217 4.79 -16.78 12.52
N LEU A 218 5.20 -17.42 11.42
CA LEU A 218 6.09 -18.58 11.45
C LEU A 218 7.48 -18.22 12.00
N GLU A 219 8.04 -17.08 11.58
CA GLU A 219 9.34 -16.58 12.03
C GLU A 219 9.35 -16.32 13.55
N TYR A 220 8.39 -15.52 14.03
CA TYR A 220 8.43 -15.01 15.40
C TYR A 220 7.81 -15.94 16.45
N HIS A 221 6.96 -16.89 16.07
CA HIS A 221 6.22 -17.72 17.03
C HIS A 221 6.45 -19.23 16.92
N ILE A 222 7.00 -19.72 15.80
CA ILE A 222 7.14 -21.16 15.57
C ILE A 222 8.61 -21.56 15.45
N LEU A 223 9.45 -20.78 14.76
CA LEU A 223 10.84 -21.14 14.57
C LEU A 223 11.70 -20.86 15.82
N PRO A 224 12.55 -21.82 16.24
CA PRO A 224 13.59 -21.57 17.24
C PRO A 224 14.55 -20.48 16.77
N ALA A 225 14.97 -19.58 17.66
CA ALA A 225 15.80 -18.40 17.35
C ALA A 225 17.09 -18.70 16.57
N GLU A 226 17.65 -19.89 16.72
CA GLU A 226 18.93 -20.29 16.09
C GLU A 226 18.73 -21.20 14.86
N SER A 227 17.51 -21.30 14.31
CA SER A 227 17.25 -22.19 13.18
C SER A 227 17.67 -21.56 11.84
N ALA A 228 18.30 -22.36 10.96
CA ALA A 228 18.54 -22.00 9.55
C ALA A 228 17.23 -21.71 8.77
N GLY A 229 16.07 -22.04 9.35
CA GLY A 229 14.75 -21.69 8.82
C GLY A 229 14.51 -20.18 8.77
N HIS A 230 15.16 -19.39 9.62
CA HIS A 230 14.99 -17.92 9.64
C HIS A 230 15.44 -17.26 8.34
N GLU A 231 16.60 -17.66 7.80
CA GLU A 231 17.10 -17.12 6.53
C GLU A 231 16.18 -17.48 5.37
N PHE A 232 15.64 -18.70 5.37
CA PHE A 232 14.68 -19.15 4.36
C PHE A 232 13.36 -18.39 4.43
N ILE A 233 12.80 -18.19 5.63
CA ILE A 233 11.57 -17.40 5.81
C ILE A 233 11.81 -15.96 5.38
N ARG A 234 12.92 -15.35 5.79
CA ARG A 234 13.27 -13.97 5.40
C ARG A 234 13.41 -13.81 3.88
N ALA A 235 14.00 -14.79 3.20
CA ALA A 235 14.05 -14.81 1.73
C ALA A 235 12.65 -14.88 1.10
N LEU A 236 11.75 -15.69 1.66
CA LEU A 236 10.35 -15.75 1.22
C LEU A 236 9.61 -14.43 1.50
N GLU A 237 9.84 -13.80 2.64
CA GLU A 237 9.22 -12.52 2.98
C GLU A 237 9.61 -11.43 1.97
N ILE A 238 10.90 -11.33 1.64
CA ILE A 238 11.40 -10.40 0.61
C ILE A 238 10.74 -10.71 -0.73
N LEU A 239 10.64 -11.99 -1.11
CA LEU A 239 9.98 -12.40 -2.36
C LEU A 239 8.50 -12.00 -2.39
N PHE A 240 7.75 -12.24 -1.32
CA PHE A 240 6.34 -11.86 -1.24
C PHE A 240 6.16 -10.34 -1.16
N GLN A 241 7.07 -9.62 -0.51
CA GLN A 241 7.07 -8.17 -0.48
C GLN A 241 7.32 -7.59 -1.88
N LEU A 242 8.27 -8.14 -2.63
CA LEU A 242 8.48 -7.77 -4.03
C LEU A 242 7.28 -8.12 -4.90
N PHE A 243 6.69 -9.30 -4.73
CA PHE A 243 5.47 -9.70 -5.42
C PHE A 243 4.32 -8.71 -5.16
N TYR A 244 4.15 -8.31 -3.90
CA TYR A 244 3.18 -7.30 -3.48
C TYR A 244 3.46 -5.92 -4.10
N ILE A 245 4.70 -5.43 -4.06
CA ILE A 245 5.03 -4.09 -4.58
C ILE A 245 4.94 -4.04 -6.10
N LEU A 246 5.46 -5.07 -6.79
CA LEU A 246 5.59 -5.07 -8.24
C LEU A 246 4.30 -5.43 -8.96
N ILE A 247 3.47 -6.31 -8.38
CA ILE A 247 2.25 -6.80 -9.01
C ILE A 247 1.03 -6.35 -8.23
N GLY A 248 1.06 -6.51 -6.92
CA GLY A 248 -0.05 -6.14 -6.06
C GLY A 248 -0.41 -4.65 -6.16
N TYR A 249 0.53 -3.75 -5.89
CA TYR A 249 0.25 -2.32 -5.88
C TYR A 249 -0.32 -1.77 -7.20
N PRO A 250 0.23 -2.10 -8.38
CA PRO A 250 -0.36 -1.67 -9.63
C PRO A 250 -1.79 -2.19 -9.84
N ILE A 251 -2.06 -3.46 -9.56
CA ILE A 251 -3.40 -4.05 -9.69
C ILE A 251 -4.38 -3.35 -8.73
N ASN A 252 -3.99 -3.17 -7.46
CA ASN A 252 -4.83 -2.45 -6.50
C ASN A 252 -5.07 -1.01 -6.93
N GLY A 253 -4.05 -0.37 -7.50
CA GLY A 253 -4.16 0.96 -8.07
C GLY A 253 -5.23 1.04 -9.13
N PHE A 254 -5.26 0.11 -10.09
CA PHE A 254 -6.27 0.08 -11.16
C PHE A 254 -7.69 -0.11 -10.58
N ILE A 255 -7.85 -1.06 -9.66
CA ILE A 255 -9.15 -1.34 -9.04
C ILE A 255 -9.65 -0.13 -8.25
N ALA A 256 -8.83 0.40 -7.35
CA ALA A 256 -9.19 1.54 -6.50
C ALA A 256 -9.48 2.79 -7.34
N THR A 257 -8.68 3.04 -8.37
CA THR A 257 -8.87 4.19 -9.28
C THR A 257 -10.15 4.06 -10.08
N ARG A 258 -10.52 2.84 -10.52
CA ARG A 258 -11.79 2.61 -11.20
C ARG A 258 -12.99 2.80 -10.28
N ILE A 259 -12.94 2.27 -9.05
CA ILE A 259 -13.99 2.48 -8.04
C ILE A 259 -14.17 3.99 -7.79
N TYR A 260 -13.06 4.73 -7.70
CA TYR A 260 -13.08 6.18 -7.55
C TYR A 260 -13.69 6.90 -8.77
N TYR A 261 -13.30 6.51 -9.99
CA TYR A 261 -13.83 7.08 -11.24
C TYR A 261 -15.35 6.88 -11.35
N ASP A 262 -15.82 5.66 -11.13
CA ASP A 262 -17.23 5.29 -11.20
C ASP A 262 -18.10 6.01 -10.15
N GLU A 263 -17.50 6.60 -9.12
CA GLU A 263 -18.21 7.38 -8.10
C GLU A 263 -18.17 8.89 -8.36
N LYS A 264 -17.04 9.42 -8.82
CA LYS A 264 -16.86 10.86 -9.01
C LYS A 264 -17.34 11.37 -10.38
N PHE A 265 -17.40 10.51 -11.38
CA PHE A 265 -17.71 10.88 -12.76
C PHE A 265 -18.92 10.14 -13.35
N ALA A 266 -19.70 9.43 -12.52
CA ALA A 266 -20.92 8.73 -12.93
C ALA A 266 -22.20 9.39 -12.41
#